data_AF-A0A117LGM4-F1
#
_entry.id   AF-A0A117LGM4-F1
#
_cell.length_a   1.000
_cell.length_b   1.000
_cell.length_c   1.000
_cell.angle_alpha   90.00
_cell.angle_beta   90.00
_cell.angle_gamma   90.00
#
_symmetry.space_group_name_H-M   'P 1'
#
loop_
_entity.id
_entity.type
_entity.pdbx_description
1 polymer ?
#
loop_
_entity_poly.entity_id
_entity_poly.type
_entity_poly.pdbx_seq_one_letter_code
_entity_poly.pdbx_strand_id
1 'polypeptide(L)'
;MNNIRKLSEKPFFLPIIALIVGLIIGLVVLGWGIWPVQWVDAAPSQLQSEFKRDYLCMVIDSYVRNHDEDLVNKRLTSLGDDAEDYVNMLTPELCKFTSQEEIESFKALKFTASTTTSNGTTLKEQAAVIEEEQTDGTKKSPILTVLLYVVGFALVGGAAFMILVKRGKINFNTNAPQKIKRGGNSDGFVEDTPVDKTSGDQYSEPPLAQFMTTFRLGDDLYDDSFSIDSPSGEFLGECGVGIAETIGVGDPKKVNALEIWLFDKNDIQTITKVLMSEHSFNDPATRQRLAAKGETILVETGQRFIMETATLQLQARIVDMVYARDALPENSHFSRLTLEISVLNKM
;
A
#
# COMPACT_ATOMS: atom_id res chain seq x y z
N MET A 1 -49.31 3.14 -3.79
CA MET A 1 -49.22 4.54 -3.29
C MET A 1 -49.53 4.71 -1.79
N ASN A 2 -50.09 3.72 -1.07
CA ASN A 2 -50.46 3.90 0.35
C ASN A 2 -49.30 3.73 1.36
N ASN A 3 -48.22 3.05 0.98
CA ASN A 3 -47.08 2.79 1.88
C ASN A 3 -46.14 4.01 2.01
N ILE A 4 -46.04 4.84 0.96
CA ILE A 4 -45.19 6.04 0.94
C ILE A 4 -45.77 7.13 1.86
N ARG A 5 -47.10 7.24 1.92
CA ARG A 5 -47.79 8.17 2.82
C ARG A 5 -47.51 7.87 4.30
N LYS A 6 -47.56 6.59 4.71
CA LYS A 6 -47.20 6.17 6.08
C LYS A 6 -45.73 6.41 6.43
N LEU A 7 -44.82 6.35 5.46
CA LEU A 7 -43.42 6.69 5.69
C LEU A 7 -43.23 8.21 5.88
N SER A 8 -43.99 9.04 5.16
CA SER A 8 -43.88 10.51 5.25
C SER A 8 -44.32 11.12 6.58
N GLU A 9 -45.08 10.38 7.39
CA GLU A 9 -45.51 10.81 8.73
C GLU A 9 -44.42 10.58 9.80
N LYS A 10 -43.35 9.84 9.49
CA LYS A 10 -42.25 9.63 10.43
C LYS A 10 -41.30 10.83 10.45
N PRO A 11 -40.89 11.32 11.63
CA PRO A 11 -40.03 12.50 11.74
C PRO A 11 -38.66 12.34 11.07
N PHE A 12 -38.22 11.10 10.82
CA PHE A 12 -36.94 10.78 10.17
C PHE A 12 -37.02 10.69 8.64
N PHE A 13 -38.20 10.75 8.03
CA PHE A 13 -38.35 10.59 6.58
C PHE A 13 -37.78 11.78 5.80
N LEU A 14 -38.09 12.99 6.27
CA LEU A 14 -37.59 14.25 5.71
C LEU A 14 -36.06 14.36 5.70
N PRO A 15 -35.33 14.08 6.80
CA PRO A 15 -33.86 14.14 6.78
C PRO A 15 -33.23 13.05 5.91
N ILE A 16 -33.81 11.83 5.85
CA ILE A 16 -33.29 10.76 4.98
C ILE A 16 -33.42 11.15 3.50
N ILE A 17 -34.55 11.71 3.09
CA ILE A 17 -34.74 12.18 1.72
C ILE A 17 -33.79 13.34 1.41
N ALA A 18 -33.63 14.30 2.32
CA ALA A 18 -32.70 15.40 2.13
C ALA A 18 -31.24 14.91 1.97
N LEU A 19 -30.84 13.89 2.72
CA LEU A 19 -29.52 13.26 2.59
C LEU A 19 -29.35 12.56 1.24
N ILE A 20 -30.35 11.80 0.80
CA ILE A 20 -30.31 11.12 -0.51
C ILE A 20 -30.22 12.15 -1.64
N VAL A 21 -31.04 13.20 -1.60
CA VAL A 21 -31.01 14.27 -2.60
C VAL A 21 -29.67 15.01 -2.57
N GLY A 22 -29.14 15.29 -1.38
CA GLY A 22 -27.81 15.90 -1.22
C GLY A 22 -26.69 15.03 -1.79
N LEU A 23 -26.75 13.72 -1.59
CA LEU A 23 -25.76 12.78 -2.13
C LEU A 23 -25.84 12.70 -3.66
N ILE A 24 -27.05 12.67 -4.24
CA ILE A 24 -27.26 12.70 -5.69
C ILE A 24 -26.71 14.00 -6.29
N ILE A 25 -27.01 15.15 -5.68
CA ILE A 25 -26.52 16.44 -6.16
C ILE A 25 -24.99 16.52 -6.00
N GLY A 26 -24.44 16.07 -4.87
CA GLY A 26 -23.00 16.04 -4.63
C GLY A 26 -22.28 15.17 -5.65
N LEU A 27 -22.76 13.95 -5.89
CA LEU A 27 -22.13 13.04 -6.83
C LEU A 27 -22.25 13.54 -8.27
N VAL A 28 -23.46 13.88 -8.72
CA VAL A 28 -23.73 14.18 -10.14
C VAL A 28 -23.30 15.60 -10.51
N VAL A 29 -23.66 16.59 -9.70
CA VAL A 29 -23.39 18.01 -10.03
C VAL A 29 -21.96 18.38 -9.65
N LEU A 30 -21.51 18.05 -8.44
CA LEU A 30 -20.15 18.41 -8.00
C LEU A 30 -19.11 17.44 -8.57
N GLY A 31 -19.34 16.13 -8.42
CA GLY A 31 -18.36 15.10 -8.78
C GLY A 31 -18.15 14.90 -10.28
N TRP A 32 -19.19 15.12 -11.11
CA TRP A 32 -19.07 14.94 -12.57
C TRP A 32 -19.20 16.26 -13.36
N GLY A 33 -19.91 17.26 -12.81
CA GLY A 33 -20.08 18.56 -13.47
C GLY A 33 -18.95 19.55 -13.17
N ILE A 34 -18.68 19.81 -11.90
CA ILE A 34 -17.69 20.82 -11.48
C ILE A 34 -16.27 20.25 -11.47
N TRP A 35 -16.11 18.99 -11.08
CA TRP A 35 -14.81 18.33 -10.98
C TRP A 35 -14.76 17.05 -11.83
N PRO A 36 -14.81 17.14 -13.17
CA PRO A 36 -14.77 15.96 -14.01
C PRO A 36 -13.47 15.19 -13.80
N VAL A 37 -13.57 13.85 -13.78
CA VAL A 37 -12.40 12.96 -13.77
C VAL A 37 -11.68 13.12 -15.10
N GLN A 38 -10.44 13.60 -15.05
CA GLN A 38 -9.57 13.65 -16.22
C GLN A 38 -8.78 12.36 -16.28
N TRP A 39 -9.04 11.56 -17.31
CA TRP A 39 -8.19 10.43 -17.64
C TRP A 39 -6.96 10.99 -18.36
N VAL A 40 -5.80 10.87 -17.73
CA VAL A 40 -4.52 11.18 -18.35
C VAL A 40 -3.94 9.86 -18.84
N ASP A 41 -3.56 9.79 -20.12
CA ASP A 41 -2.97 8.59 -20.69
C ASP A 41 -1.70 8.21 -19.91
N ALA A 42 -1.55 6.92 -19.62
CA ALA A 42 -0.35 6.39 -19.00
C ALA A 42 0.81 6.39 -20.02
N ALA A 43 1.83 7.20 -19.78
CA ALA A 43 3.02 7.26 -20.63
C ALA A 43 4.08 6.23 -20.17
N PRO A 44 4.93 5.71 -21.07
CA PRO A 44 6.03 4.81 -20.70
C PRO A 44 6.97 5.39 -19.62
N SER A 45 7.07 6.72 -19.50
CA SER A 45 7.82 7.40 -18.44
C SER A 45 7.29 7.18 -17.02
N GLN A 46 6.02 6.79 -16.87
CA GLN A 46 5.38 6.50 -15.60
C GLN A 46 5.47 5.01 -15.21
N LEU A 47 6.08 4.18 -16.04
CA LEU A 47 6.29 2.77 -15.73
C LEU A 47 7.22 2.59 -14.51
N GLN A 48 7.00 1.51 -13.75
CA GLN A 48 7.95 1.10 -12.72
C GLN A 48 9.31 0.75 -13.34
N SER A 49 10.37 0.80 -12.53
CA SER A 49 11.74 0.63 -13.00
C SER A 49 12.00 -0.70 -13.72
N GLU A 50 11.41 -1.83 -13.29
CA GLU A 50 11.47 -3.09 -14.07
C GLU A 50 10.79 -2.99 -15.43
N PHE A 51 9.58 -2.43 -15.49
CA PHE A 51 8.85 -2.31 -16.74
C PHE A 51 9.52 -1.32 -17.70
N LYS A 52 10.23 -0.31 -17.20
CA LYS A 52 11.09 0.55 -18.03
C LYS A 52 12.23 -0.25 -18.68
N ARG A 53 12.87 -1.17 -17.93
CA ARG A 53 13.92 -2.06 -18.48
C ARG A 53 13.35 -3.05 -19.49
N ASP A 54 12.21 -3.68 -19.19
CA ASP A 54 11.54 -4.61 -20.12
C ASP A 54 11.08 -3.90 -21.39
N TYR A 55 10.54 -2.68 -21.24
CA TYR A 55 10.19 -1.82 -22.36
C TYR A 55 11.40 -1.54 -23.24
N LEU A 56 12.55 -1.17 -22.66
CA LEU A 56 13.79 -0.96 -23.39
C LEU A 56 14.29 -2.23 -24.08
N CYS A 57 14.21 -3.40 -23.44
CA CYS A 57 14.54 -4.67 -24.09
C CYS A 57 13.66 -4.89 -25.34
N MET A 58 12.35 -4.58 -25.27
CA MET A 58 11.46 -4.64 -26.44
C MET A 58 11.78 -3.58 -27.51
N VAL A 59 12.23 -2.39 -27.11
CA VAL A 59 12.70 -1.37 -28.06
C VAL A 59 13.93 -1.87 -28.82
N ILE A 60 14.89 -2.46 -28.12
CA ILE A 60 16.10 -3.04 -28.70
C ILE A 60 15.75 -4.22 -29.64
N ASP A 61 14.92 -5.18 -29.19
CA ASP A 61 14.50 -6.32 -30.04
C ASP A 61 13.78 -5.85 -31.32
N SER A 62 12.88 -4.87 -31.18
CA SER A 62 12.18 -4.27 -32.32
C SER A 62 13.13 -3.55 -33.28
N TYR A 63 14.19 -2.92 -32.77
CA TYR A 63 15.19 -2.26 -33.59
C TYR A 63 16.07 -3.28 -34.33
N VAL A 64 16.51 -4.33 -33.63
CA VAL A 64 17.29 -5.43 -34.25
C VAL A 64 16.52 -6.08 -35.40
N ARG A 65 15.19 -6.19 -35.28
CA ARG A 65 14.36 -6.81 -36.31
C ARG A 65 14.02 -5.89 -37.49
N ASN A 66 13.70 -4.62 -37.20
CA ASN A 66 13.09 -3.72 -38.18
C ASN A 66 14.04 -2.61 -38.67
N HIS A 67 15.14 -2.37 -37.95
CA HIS A 67 16.09 -1.28 -38.20
C HIS A 67 15.45 0.11 -38.33
N ASP A 68 14.33 0.33 -37.62
CA ASP A 68 13.57 1.57 -37.65
C ASP A 68 14.04 2.52 -36.53
N GLU A 69 14.93 3.45 -36.89
CA GLU A 69 15.48 4.43 -35.95
C GLU A 69 14.49 5.50 -35.49
N ASP A 70 13.54 5.86 -36.35
CA ASP A 70 12.54 6.88 -36.04
C ASP A 70 11.59 6.37 -34.95
N LEU A 71 11.21 5.09 -35.05
CA LEU A 71 10.43 4.42 -34.02
C LEU A 71 11.18 4.32 -32.69
N VAL A 72 12.48 4.06 -32.72
CA VAL A 72 13.33 4.05 -31.52
C VAL A 72 13.33 5.43 -30.86
N ASN A 73 13.57 6.49 -31.63
CA ASN A 73 13.61 7.86 -31.09
C ASN A 73 12.28 8.22 -30.42
N LYS A 74 11.15 7.92 -31.09
CA LYS A 74 9.82 8.15 -30.52
C LYS A 74 9.60 7.42 -29.19
N ARG A 75 10.04 6.15 -29.10
CA ARG A 75 9.90 5.33 -27.91
C ARG A 75 10.80 5.80 -26.77
N LEU A 76 12.04 6.20 -27.06
CA LEU A 76 12.95 6.77 -26.07
C LEU A 76 12.41 8.09 -25.51
N THR A 77 11.94 9.00 -26.37
CA THR A 77 11.31 10.25 -25.91
C THR A 77 10.08 9.99 -25.04
N SER A 78 9.31 8.93 -25.33
CA SER A 78 8.15 8.56 -24.50
C SER A 78 8.51 7.92 -23.16
N LEU A 79 9.72 7.36 -23.03
CA LEU A 79 10.23 6.75 -21.81
C LEU A 79 10.78 7.80 -20.83
N GLY A 80 11.25 8.93 -21.33
CA GLY A 80 11.77 10.03 -20.53
C GLY A 80 13.30 10.14 -20.56
N ASP A 81 13.83 11.13 -19.83
CA ASP A 81 15.25 11.49 -19.85
C ASP A 81 16.15 10.48 -19.13
N ASP A 82 15.57 9.56 -18.35
CA ASP A 82 16.26 8.51 -17.59
C ASP A 82 16.54 7.24 -18.42
N ALA A 83 16.20 7.24 -19.72
CA ALA A 83 16.39 6.09 -20.60
C ALA A 83 17.86 5.60 -20.64
N GLU A 84 18.83 6.51 -20.59
CA GLU A 84 20.26 6.17 -20.62
C GLU A 84 20.67 5.35 -19.38
N ASP A 85 20.21 5.76 -18.20
CA ASP A 85 20.50 5.07 -16.94
C ASP A 85 19.97 3.63 -16.98
N TYR A 86 18.75 3.45 -17.47
CA TYR A 86 18.16 2.11 -17.58
C TYR A 86 18.84 1.25 -18.64
N VAL A 87 19.23 1.82 -19.78
CA VAL A 87 20.00 1.10 -20.82
C VAL A 87 21.35 0.63 -20.26
N ASN A 88 21.94 1.38 -19.33
CA ASN A 88 23.17 0.98 -18.64
C ASN A 88 23.00 -0.17 -17.64
N MET A 89 21.78 -0.39 -17.14
CA MET A 89 21.45 -1.50 -16.24
C MET A 89 21.04 -2.79 -16.97
N LEU A 90 20.89 -2.76 -18.31
CA LEU A 90 20.46 -3.94 -19.07
C LEU A 90 21.57 -4.99 -19.16
N THR A 91 21.16 -6.25 -19.02
CA THR A 91 22.01 -7.43 -19.25
C THR A 91 21.34 -8.36 -20.27
N PRO A 92 22.10 -9.25 -20.94
CA PRO A 92 21.55 -10.19 -21.90
C PRO A 92 20.57 -11.17 -21.24
N GLU A 93 20.84 -11.55 -19.99
CA GLU A 93 19.95 -12.40 -19.19
C GLU A 93 18.60 -11.72 -18.93
N LEU A 94 18.61 -10.43 -18.60
CA LEU A 94 17.39 -9.66 -18.38
C LEU A 94 16.54 -9.55 -19.65
N CYS A 95 17.18 -9.22 -20.79
CA CYS A 95 16.49 -9.07 -22.07
C CYS A 95 16.27 -10.40 -22.83
N LYS A 96 16.75 -11.53 -22.30
CA LYS A 96 16.76 -12.84 -22.97
C LYS A 96 17.47 -12.81 -24.33
N PHE A 97 18.49 -11.97 -24.47
CA PHE A 97 19.34 -11.93 -25.67
C PHE A 97 20.41 -13.01 -25.60
N THR A 98 20.84 -13.48 -26.77
CA THR A 98 21.90 -14.49 -26.89
C THR A 98 23.28 -13.93 -26.62
N SER A 99 23.46 -12.61 -26.73
CA SER A 99 24.74 -11.93 -26.55
C SER A 99 24.59 -10.51 -26.00
N GLN A 100 25.72 -9.86 -25.70
CA GLN A 100 25.78 -8.45 -25.29
C GLN A 100 25.74 -7.48 -26.48
N GLU A 101 25.93 -7.99 -27.70
CA GLU A 101 26.13 -7.20 -28.92
C GLU A 101 24.92 -6.32 -29.25
N GLU A 102 23.71 -6.80 -29.03
CA GLU A 102 22.46 -6.08 -29.28
C GLU A 102 22.32 -4.84 -28.38
N ILE A 103 22.76 -4.95 -27.13
CA ILE A 103 22.73 -3.85 -26.15
C ILE A 103 23.85 -2.84 -26.46
N GLU A 104 25.05 -3.32 -26.78
CA GLU A 104 26.20 -2.46 -27.10
C GLU A 104 26.01 -1.69 -28.40
N SER A 105 25.50 -2.35 -29.45
CA SER A 105 25.18 -1.69 -30.72
C SER A 105 24.10 -0.63 -30.55
N PHE A 106 23.08 -0.89 -29.72
CA PHE A 106 22.05 0.09 -29.40
C PHE A 106 22.62 1.28 -28.62
N LYS A 107 23.48 1.04 -27.63
CA LYS A 107 24.21 2.10 -26.90
C LYS A 107 25.06 2.95 -27.83
N ALA A 108 25.81 2.30 -28.73
CA ALA A 108 26.64 2.98 -29.73
C ALA A 108 25.83 3.69 -30.82
N LEU A 109 24.51 3.50 -30.90
CA LEU A 109 23.65 4.23 -31.82
C LEU A 109 23.02 5.46 -31.16
N LYS A 110 22.55 5.33 -29.91
CA LYS A 110 21.72 6.36 -29.25
C LYS A 110 22.43 7.11 -28.12
N PHE A 111 23.51 6.57 -27.56
CA PHE A 111 24.17 7.10 -26.35
C PHE A 111 25.69 7.27 -26.51
N THR A 112 26.15 7.57 -27.73
CA THR A 112 27.58 7.72 -28.10
C THR A 112 28.34 8.82 -27.37
N ALA A 113 27.67 9.70 -26.63
CA ALA A 113 28.32 10.80 -25.91
C ALA A 113 28.97 10.37 -24.58
N SER A 114 28.59 9.23 -23.99
CA SER A 114 28.94 8.93 -22.59
C SER A 114 30.17 8.05 -22.40
N THR A 115 30.87 7.66 -23.47
CA THR A 115 32.11 6.85 -23.38
C THR A 115 33.40 7.68 -23.41
N THR A 116 33.34 8.99 -23.19
CA THR A 116 34.55 9.83 -23.07
C THR A 116 34.56 10.58 -21.73
N THR A 117 35.51 10.19 -20.88
CA THR A 117 36.12 10.99 -19.79
C THR A 117 35.73 10.60 -18.36
N SER A 118 36.43 9.57 -17.86
CA SER A 118 37.17 9.72 -16.60
C SER A 118 38.14 10.90 -16.75
N ASN A 119 37.84 12.03 -16.10
CA ASN A 119 38.76 13.02 -15.57
C ASN A 119 37.93 14.05 -14.80
N GLY A 120 38.23 14.21 -13.51
CA GLY A 120 37.68 15.31 -12.73
C GLY A 120 38.07 16.64 -13.36
N THR A 121 37.17 17.64 -13.25
CA THR A 121 37.44 18.99 -12.73
C THR A 121 36.16 19.84 -12.82
N THR A 122 35.87 20.52 -11.70
CA THR A 122 34.99 21.69 -11.50
C THR A 122 33.46 21.57 -11.60
N LEU A 123 32.90 21.06 -10.50
CA LEU A 123 31.74 21.63 -9.83
C LEU A 123 31.98 23.13 -9.54
N LYS A 124 31.61 24.03 -10.46
CA LYS A 124 31.36 25.45 -10.15
C LYS A 124 30.64 26.26 -11.25
N GLU A 125 30.40 25.68 -12.42
CA GLU A 125 29.84 26.41 -13.58
C GLU A 125 28.41 25.94 -13.96
N GLN A 126 27.61 25.45 -13.00
CA GLN A 126 26.20 25.05 -13.22
C GLN A 126 25.24 25.64 -12.17
N ALA A 127 25.74 26.57 -11.34
CA ALA A 127 24.94 27.27 -10.33
C ALA A 127 24.52 28.71 -10.74
N ALA A 128 24.72 29.10 -12.01
CA ALA A 128 24.52 30.48 -12.46
C ALA A 128 23.49 30.64 -13.60
N VAL A 129 22.70 29.61 -13.93
CA VAL A 129 21.66 29.66 -14.98
C VAL A 129 20.29 29.24 -14.41
N ILE A 130 20.00 29.68 -13.18
CA ILE A 130 18.65 29.62 -12.60
C ILE A 130 18.37 30.97 -11.93
N GLU A 131 18.53 32.05 -12.68
CA GLU A 131 18.06 33.38 -12.28
C GLU A 131 17.83 34.17 -13.57
N GLU A 132 16.64 33.99 -14.16
CA GLU A 132 15.84 34.99 -14.89
C GLU A 132 14.76 34.26 -15.71
N GLU A 133 13.56 34.88 -15.79
CA GLU A 133 12.27 34.39 -16.34
C GLU A 133 11.45 33.50 -15.36
N GLN A 134 10.28 33.89 -14.82
CA GLN A 134 9.31 34.93 -15.16
C GLN A 134 8.63 35.47 -13.90
N THR A 135 8.59 36.80 -13.78
CA THR A 135 7.57 37.52 -13.02
C THR A 135 6.28 37.64 -13.83
N ASP A 136 5.17 37.52 -13.09
CA ASP A 136 3.89 38.22 -13.27
C ASP A 136 2.68 37.32 -13.58
N GLY A 137 1.66 37.48 -12.72
CA GLY A 137 0.49 36.62 -12.64
C GLY A 137 -0.02 36.53 -11.21
N THR A 138 -0.67 37.60 -10.76
CA THR A 138 -1.38 37.70 -9.48
C THR A 138 -2.36 36.53 -9.30
N LYS A 139 -1.90 35.44 -8.67
CA LYS A 139 -2.72 34.30 -8.25
C LYS A 139 -3.38 34.65 -6.92
N LYS A 140 -4.67 34.98 -6.94
CA LYS A 140 -5.51 34.97 -5.72
C LYS A 140 -5.46 33.54 -5.16
N SER A 141 -4.94 33.39 -3.94
CA SER A 141 -4.69 32.09 -3.35
C SER A 141 -6.01 31.31 -3.18
N PRO A 142 -6.09 30.04 -3.64
CA PRO A 142 -7.29 29.21 -3.49
C PRO A 142 -7.61 28.91 -2.01
N ILE A 143 -6.64 29.12 -1.12
CA ILE A 143 -6.75 28.90 0.33
C ILE A 143 -7.75 29.87 0.98
N LEU A 144 -7.77 31.15 0.60
CA LEU A 144 -8.68 32.13 1.21
C LEU A 144 -10.15 31.83 0.86
N THR A 145 -10.39 31.40 -0.38
CA THR A 145 -11.73 31.02 -0.86
C THR A 145 -12.22 29.75 -0.16
N VAL A 146 -11.37 28.73 -0.04
CA VAL A 146 -11.72 27.48 0.66
C VAL A 146 -12.01 27.76 2.14
N LEU A 147 -11.22 28.63 2.80
CA LEU A 147 -11.41 28.96 4.21
C LEU A 147 -12.74 29.71 4.46
N LEU A 148 -13.15 30.58 3.53
CA LEU A 148 -14.46 31.25 3.60
C LEU A 148 -15.63 30.28 3.40
N TYR A 149 -15.49 29.29 2.52
CA TYR A 149 -16.52 28.25 2.36
C TYR A 149 -16.61 27.35 3.58
N VAL A 150 -15.49 26.92 4.17
CA VAL A 150 -15.46 26.09 5.38
C VAL A 150 -16.11 26.82 6.57
N VAL A 151 -15.81 28.11 6.76
CA VAL A 151 -16.44 28.92 7.80
C VAL A 151 -17.94 29.11 7.52
N GLY A 152 -18.32 29.32 6.26
CA GLY A 152 -19.73 29.41 5.85
C GLY A 152 -20.52 28.13 6.15
N PHE A 153 -19.98 26.96 5.79
CA PHE A 153 -20.59 25.67 6.07
C PHE A 153 -20.62 25.35 7.57
N ALA A 154 -19.59 25.73 8.33
CA ALA A 154 -19.57 25.57 9.78
C ALA A 154 -20.64 26.43 10.48
N LEU A 155 -20.90 27.65 9.99
CA LEU A 155 -21.94 28.52 10.54
C LEU A 155 -23.35 28.01 10.23
N VAL A 156 -23.58 27.48 9.03
CA VAL A 156 -24.89 26.90 8.65
C VAL A 156 -25.13 25.59 9.39
N GLY A 157 -24.13 24.70 9.49
CA GLY A 157 -24.19 23.47 10.26
C GLY A 157 -24.35 23.71 11.76
N GLY A 158 -23.64 24.70 12.31
CA GLY A 158 -23.76 25.11 13.71
C GLY A 158 -25.13 25.71 14.05
N ALA A 159 -25.71 26.51 13.16
CA ALA A 159 -27.06 27.04 13.33
C ALA A 159 -28.12 25.92 13.28
N ALA A 160 -27.99 24.96 12.37
CA ALA A 160 -28.88 23.80 12.28
C ALA A 160 -28.79 22.90 13.53
N PHE A 161 -27.57 22.66 14.04
CA PHE A 161 -27.34 21.92 15.27
C PHE A 161 -27.96 22.63 16.49
N MET A 162 -27.80 23.96 16.61
CA MET A 162 -28.36 24.73 17.70
C MET A 162 -29.90 24.75 17.69
N ILE A 163 -30.52 24.76 16.50
CA ILE A 163 -31.98 24.66 16.33
C ILE A 163 -32.50 23.25 16.70
N LEU A 164 -31.74 22.19 16.42
CA LEU A 164 -32.08 20.81 16.81
C LEU A 164 -31.95 20.57 18.31
N VAL A 165 -30.95 21.16 18.97
CA VAL A 165 -30.76 21.05 20.43
C VAL A 165 -31.82 21.86 21.19
N LYS A 166 -32.24 23.04 20.70
CA LYS A 166 -33.31 23.86 21.32
C LYS A 166 -34.73 23.29 21.17
N ARG A 167 -34.95 22.30 20.30
CA ARG A 167 -36.24 21.62 20.12
C ARG A 167 -36.45 20.38 20.99
N GLY A 168 -35.64 20.22 22.04
CA GLY A 168 -36.01 19.51 23.27
C GLY A 168 -36.42 18.05 23.11
N LYS A 169 -35.43 17.16 22.94
CA LYS A 169 -35.43 15.75 23.39
C LYS A 169 -34.09 15.07 23.05
N ILE A 170 -33.00 15.48 23.70
CA ILE A 170 -31.78 14.65 23.75
C ILE A 170 -31.27 14.71 25.19
N ASN A 171 -31.66 13.72 26.00
CA ASN A 171 -31.09 13.48 27.32
C ASN A 171 -29.73 12.78 27.14
N PHE A 172 -28.65 13.52 27.29
CA PHE A 172 -27.33 12.92 27.54
C PHE A 172 -27.25 12.52 29.01
N ASN A 173 -27.78 11.34 29.33
CA ASN A 173 -27.52 10.73 30.63
C ASN A 173 -26.23 9.93 30.55
N THR A 174 -25.19 10.48 31.15
CA THR A 174 -23.91 9.84 31.44
C THR A 174 -24.14 8.67 32.39
N ASN A 175 -23.90 7.44 31.95
CA ASN A 175 -23.62 6.33 32.84
C ASN A 175 -22.29 5.69 32.42
N ALA A 176 -21.33 5.77 33.35
CA ALA A 176 -20.02 5.19 33.26
C ALA A 176 -20.07 3.66 33.19
N PRO A 177 -19.08 3.00 32.56
CA PRO A 177 -18.99 1.54 32.55
C PRO A 177 -18.64 1.02 33.95
N GLN A 178 -19.47 0.10 34.46
CA GLN A 178 -19.19 -0.67 35.67
C GLN A 178 -18.00 -1.61 35.44
N LYS A 179 -17.01 -1.48 36.32
CA LYS A 179 -15.94 -2.46 36.54
C LYS A 179 -16.53 -3.78 37.02
N ILE A 180 -16.21 -4.88 36.35
CA ILE A 180 -16.30 -6.22 36.96
C ILE A 180 -14.87 -6.65 37.32
N LYS A 181 -14.66 -6.82 38.63
CA LYS A 181 -13.52 -7.53 39.23
C LYS A 181 -13.89 -9.00 39.43
N ARG A 182 -12.94 -9.90 39.12
CA ARG A 182 -12.58 -11.15 39.83
C ARG A 182 -11.49 -11.80 38.97
N GLY A 183 -10.22 -11.89 39.38
CA GLY A 183 -9.68 -12.56 40.58
C GLY A 183 -9.41 -14.02 40.18
N GLY A 184 -8.23 -14.60 40.28
CA GLY A 184 -6.93 -14.28 40.84
C GLY A 184 -6.19 -15.62 41.03
N ASN A 185 -4.86 -15.63 40.87
CA ASN A 185 -3.89 -16.69 41.25
C ASN A 185 -4.00 -18.06 40.54
N SER A 186 -2.93 -18.81 40.27
CA SER A 186 -1.48 -18.63 40.45
C SER A 186 -0.73 -19.74 39.68
N ASP A 187 0.59 -19.52 39.56
CA ASP A 187 1.66 -20.53 39.45
C ASP A 187 1.87 -21.30 38.15
N GLY A 188 3.14 -21.30 37.70
CA GLY A 188 3.70 -22.39 36.91
C GLY A 188 4.63 -21.96 35.78
N PHE A 189 5.87 -21.61 36.12
CA PHE A 189 7.00 -21.62 35.19
C PHE A 189 7.47 -23.07 35.05
N VAL A 190 7.39 -23.69 33.87
CA VAL A 190 8.25 -24.83 33.49
C VAL A 190 8.52 -24.75 31.99
N GLU A 191 9.78 -24.45 31.71
CA GLU A 191 10.50 -24.70 30.47
C GLU A 191 10.79 -26.20 30.42
N ASP A 192 10.33 -26.90 29.37
CA ASP A 192 11.03 -28.10 28.89
C ASP A 192 10.57 -28.45 27.47
N THR A 193 11.45 -28.19 26.50
CA THR A 193 11.50 -28.96 25.26
C THR A 193 12.02 -30.36 25.56
N PRO A 194 11.42 -31.39 24.95
CA PRO A 194 12.25 -32.25 24.14
C PRO A 194 11.68 -32.43 22.74
N VAL A 195 12.59 -32.29 21.77
CA VAL A 195 12.47 -32.82 20.43
C VAL A 195 12.18 -34.32 20.52
N ASP A 196 11.09 -34.76 19.91
CA ASP A 196 10.98 -36.13 19.42
C ASP A 196 10.53 -36.14 17.96
N LYS A 197 11.35 -36.82 17.15
CA LYS A 197 11.11 -37.11 15.74
C LYS A 197 10.52 -38.52 15.68
N THR A 198 9.23 -38.66 15.45
CA THR A 198 8.75 -39.81 14.68
C THR A 198 7.41 -39.53 14.00
N SER A 199 7.49 -39.47 12.68
CA SER A 199 6.57 -40.05 11.70
C SER A 199 5.13 -40.31 12.14
N GLY A 200 4.23 -39.52 11.58
CA GLY A 200 2.83 -39.87 11.42
C GLY A 200 2.22 -38.86 10.46
N ASP A 201 1.97 -39.30 9.22
CA ASP A 201 1.04 -38.64 8.30
C ASP A 201 -0.33 -38.57 8.98
N GLN A 202 -0.51 -37.57 9.84
CA GLN A 202 -1.82 -37.15 10.31
C GLN A 202 -2.37 -36.26 9.24
N TYR A 203 -3.40 -36.73 8.54
CA TYR A 203 -4.39 -36.00 7.77
C TYR A 203 -4.30 -34.47 7.94
N SER A 204 -3.32 -33.84 7.30
CA SER A 204 -3.37 -32.42 7.03
C SER A 204 -4.38 -32.32 5.92
N GLU A 205 -5.58 -31.87 6.24
CA GLU A 205 -6.53 -31.47 5.21
C GLU A 205 -5.76 -30.54 4.25
N PRO A 206 -5.85 -30.77 2.92
CA PRO A 206 -5.11 -29.94 1.98
C PRO A 206 -5.53 -28.48 2.21
N PRO A 207 -4.58 -27.54 2.20
CA PRO A 207 -4.92 -26.14 2.40
C PRO A 207 -5.91 -25.68 1.33
N LEU A 208 -6.90 -24.90 1.75
CA LEU A 208 -7.88 -24.26 0.87
C LEU A 208 -7.17 -23.38 -0.16
N ALA A 209 -6.11 -22.70 0.27
CA ALA A 209 -5.29 -21.87 -0.59
C ALA A 209 -3.84 -21.78 -0.08
N GLN A 210 -2.91 -21.57 -1.01
CA GLN A 210 -1.51 -21.27 -0.72
C GLN A 210 -1.08 -20.07 -1.55
N PHE A 211 -0.43 -19.11 -0.89
CA PHE A 211 0.05 -17.89 -1.50
C PHE A 211 1.50 -17.64 -1.11
N MET A 212 2.23 -16.97 -1.99
CA MET A 212 3.54 -16.44 -1.67
C MET A 212 3.55 -14.98 -2.07
N THR A 213 3.94 -14.11 -1.15
CA THR A 213 4.01 -12.67 -1.38
C THR A 213 5.33 -12.12 -0.88
N THR A 214 5.83 -11.09 -1.54
CA THR A 214 7.13 -10.50 -1.26
C THR A 214 7.05 -8.99 -1.30
N PHE A 215 7.21 -8.36 -0.15
CA PHE A 215 7.51 -6.93 -0.09
C PHE A 215 8.94 -6.68 -0.57
N ARG A 216 9.13 -5.61 -1.35
CA ARG A 216 10.44 -5.11 -1.77
C ARG A 216 10.51 -3.60 -1.60
N LEU A 217 11.66 -3.11 -1.12
CA LEU A 217 11.92 -1.68 -1.05
C LEU A 217 11.80 -1.06 -2.45
N GLY A 218 10.99 0.01 -2.55
CA GLY A 218 10.56 0.58 -3.83
C GLY A 218 9.07 0.40 -4.10
N ASP A 219 8.43 -0.60 -3.47
CA ASP A 219 6.99 -0.80 -3.55
C ASP A 219 6.24 -0.04 -2.44
N ASP A 220 6.07 1.26 -2.67
CA ASP A 220 5.51 2.19 -1.69
C ASP A 220 3.99 2.05 -1.48
N LEU A 221 3.34 1.22 -2.30
CA LEU A 221 1.91 0.93 -2.28
C LEU A 221 1.62 -0.55 -2.03
N TYR A 222 2.61 -1.31 -1.56
CA TYR A 222 2.46 -2.74 -1.30
C TYR A 222 1.29 -3.03 -0.34
N ASP A 223 0.28 -3.73 -0.87
CA ASP A 223 -0.95 -4.14 -0.20
C ASP A 223 -1.56 -5.32 -0.96
N ASP A 224 -0.93 -6.48 -0.85
CA ASP A 224 -1.36 -7.70 -1.52
C ASP A 224 -2.57 -8.31 -0.79
N SER A 225 -3.59 -8.69 -1.57
CA SER A 225 -4.82 -9.31 -1.06
C SER A 225 -5.21 -10.52 -1.90
N PHE A 226 -5.65 -11.59 -1.22
CA PHE A 226 -5.94 -12.88 -1.79
C PHE A 226 -7.28 -13.41 -1.29
N SER A 227 -8.20 -13.68 -2.22
CA SER A 227 -9.48 -14.31 -1.92
C SER A 227 -9.30 -15.80 -1.59
N ILE A 228 -10.05 -16.27 -0.59
CA ILE A 228 -10.09 -17.66 -0.16
C ILE A 228 -11.47 -18.21 -0.53
N ASP A 229 -11.48 -19.08 -1.53
CA ASP A 229 -12.69 -19.73 -2.02
C ASP A 229 -12.67 -21.23 -1.70
N SER A 230 -13.85 -21.82 -1.53
CA SER A 230 -14.00 -23.26 -1.42
C SER A 230 -13.71 -23.96 -2.76
N PRO A 231 -13.47 -25.28 -2.76
CA PRO A 231 -13.35 -26.04 -4.01
C PRO A 231 -14.57 -25.94 -4.94
N SER A 232 -15.74 -25.54 -4.43
CA SER A 232 -16.94 -25.28 -5.23
C SER A 232 -17.06 -23.84 -5.73
N GLY A 233 -16.07 -22.98 -5.45
CA GLY A 233 -16.07 -21.56 -5.82
C GLY A 233 -16.91 -20.65 -4.91
N GLU A 234 -17.23 -21.10 -3.68
CA GLU A 234 -17.88 -20.23 -2.70
C GLU A 234 -16.84 -19.40 -1.95
N PHE A 235 -17.05 -18.09 -1.88
CA PHE A 235 -16.22 -17.21 -1.06
C PHE A 235 -16.31 -17.55 0.43
N LEU A 236 -15.17 -17.86 1.04
CA LEU A 236 -15.01 -18.20 2.45
C LEU A 236 -14.35 -17.07 3.25
N GLY A 237 -13.47 -16.28 2.63
CA GLY A 237 -12.77 -15.20 3.31
C GLY A 237 -11.69 -14.56 2.43
N GLU A 238 -10.86 -13.74 3.04
CA GLU A 238 -9.77 -13.04 2.35
C GLU A 238 -8.58 -12.89 3.30
N CYS A 239 -7.36 -12.96 2.79
CA CYS A 239 -6.17 -12.62 3.55
C CYS A 239 -5.25 -11.72 2.74
N GLY A 240 -4.37 -11.00 3.44
CA GLY A 240 -3.48 -10.08 2.77
C GLY A 240 -2.31 -9.63 3.62
N VAL A 241 -1.37 -8.96 2.97
CA VAL A 241 -0.19 -8.36 3.60
C VAL A 241 0.00 -6.95 3.05
N GLY A 242 0.04 -5.96 3.93
CA GLY A 242 0.20 -4.55 3.57
C GLY A 242 1.20 -3.81 4.44
N ILE A 243 1.57 -2.60 4.01
CA ILE A 243 2.44 -1.71 4.78
C ILE A 243 1.71 -1.20 6.02
N ALA A 244 2.23 -1.52 7.21
CA ALA A 244 1.65 -1.03 8.46
C ALA A 244 2.25 0.32 8.88
N GLU A 245 3.57 0.48 8.70
CA GLU A 245 4.31 1.67 9.10
C GLU A 245 5.63 1.84 8.31
N THR A 246 6.10 3.09 8.27
CA THR A 246 7.37 3.49 7.67
C THR A 246 8.20 4.32 8.65
N ILE A 247 9.53 4.25 8.53
CA ILE A 247 10.47 5.04 9.31
C ILE A 247 11.14 6.13 8.47
N GLY A 248 11.32 7.32 9.05
CA GLY A 248 12.00 8.44 8.39
C GLY A 248 11.14 9.10 7.31
N VAL A 249 11.81 9.75 6.36
CA VAL A 249 11.21 10.49 5.24
C VAL A 249 11.96 10.19 3.94
N GLY A 250 11.30 10.42 2.81
CA GLY A 250 11.85 10.26 1.47
C GLY A 250 11.30 9.04 0.73
N ASP A 251 11.54 9.02 -0.57
CA ASP A 251 11.19 7.92 -1.47
C ASP A 251 12.46 7.11 -1.82
N PRO A 252 12.38 5.78 -1.89
CA PRO A 252 11.21 4.96 -1.59
C PRO A 252 10.91 4.92 -0.07
N LYS A 253 9.65 4.66 0.26
CA LYS A 253 9.20 4.51 1.65
C LYS A 253 9.96 3.38 2.34
N LYS A 254 10.50 3.70 3.51
CA LYS A 254 11.32 2.78 4.30
C LYS A 254 10.43 2.02 5.27
N VAL A 255 9.87 0.91 4.82
CA VAL A 255 8.87 0.12 5.55
C VAL A 255 9.53 -0.62 6.71
N ASN A 256 9.14 -0.25 7.94
CA ASN A 256 9.66 -0.84 9.18
C ASN A 256 8.68 -1.82 9.85
N ALA A 257 7.42 -1.85 9.42
CA ALA A 257 6.45 -2.86 9.82
C ALA A 257 5.44 -3.15 8.69
N LEU A 258 5.06 -4.42 8.57
CA LEU A 258 3.97 -4.89 7.71
C LEU A 258 2.85 -5.47 8.56
N GLU A 259 1.61 -5.43 8.07
CA GLU A 259 0.48 -6.09 8.69
C GLU A 259 0.03 -7.25 7.82
N ILE A 260 -0.20 -8.41 8.44
CA ILE A 260 -0.85 -9.56 7.83
C ILE A 260 -2.22 -9.70 8.48
N TRP A 261 -3.26 -9.86 7.65
CA TRP A 261 -4.63 -9.90 8.10
C TRP A 261 -5.37 -11.12 7.52
N LEU A 262 -6.33 -11.63 8.29
CA LEU A 262 -7.23 -12.71 7.91
C LEU A 262 -8.66 -12.28 8.19
N PHE A 263 -9.47 -12.22 7.14
CA PHE A 263 -10.90 -12.01 7.18
C PHE A 263 -11.61 -13.33 6.87
N ASP A 264 -12.66 -13.63 7.63
CA ASP A 264 -13.50 -14.81 7.48
C ASP A 264 -14.95 -14.34 7.33
N LYS A 265 -15.66 -14.84 6.32
CA LYS A 265 -17.06 -14.52 6.06
C LYS A 265 -17.99 -14.85 7.24
N ASN A 266 -17.62 -15.84 8.05
CA ASN A 266 -18.38 -16.28 9.23
C ASN A 266 -17.92 -15.60 10.52
N ASP A 267 -16.93 -14.72 10.46
CA ASP A 267 -16.43 -13.96 11.60
C ASP A 267 -16.68 -12.45 11.39
N ILE A 268 -17.03 -11.76 12.46
CA ILE A 268 -17.26 -10.30 12.43
C ILE A 268 -15.96 -9.51 12.63
N GLN A 269 -14.88 -10.17 13.03
CA GLN A 269 -13.59 -9.54 13.29
C GLN A 269 -12.54 -10.05 12.31
N THR A 270 -11.80 -9.11 11.72
CA THR A 270 -10.54 -9.40 11.04
C THR A 270 -9.45 -9.59 12.08
N ILE A 271 -8.72 -10.70 11.98
CA ILE A 271 -7.56 -10.94 12.83
C ILE A 271 -6.35 -10.36 12.13
N THR A 272 -5.57 -9.54 12.85
CA THR A 272 -4.38 -8.86 12.31
C THR A 272 -3.18 -9.12 13.20
N LYS A 273 -2.05 -9.46 12.57
CA LYS A 273 -0.73 -9.49 13.20
C LYS A 273 0.17 -8.46 12.52
N VAL A 274 0.96 -7.75 13.30
CA VAL A 274 1.91 -6.74 12.80
C VAL A 274 3.32 -7.29 12.89
N LEU A 275 3.94 -7.46 11.73
CA LEU A 275 5.28 -7.95 11.50
C LEU A 275 6.26 -6.78 11.58
N MET A 276 7.04 -6.74 12.65
CA MET A 276 7.91 -5.61 12.97
C MET A 276 9.38 -5.92 12.73
N SER A 277 10.11 -4.94 12.20
CA SER A 277 11.57 -4.93 12.22
C SER A 277 12.10 -4.94 13.66
N GLU A 278 13.33 -5.42 13.84
CA GLU A 278 13.98 -5.50 15.15
C GLU A 278 14.04 -4.14 15.85
N HIS A 279 14.45 -3.09 15.13
CA HIS A 279 14.49 -1.74 15.67
C HIS A 279 13.10 -1.28 16.16
N SER A 280 12.06 -1.52 15.35
CA SER A 280 10.69 -1.09 15.68
C SER A 280 10.13 -1.88 16.86
N PHE A 281 10.48 -3.16 16.96
CA PHE A 281 10.05 -4.04 18.05
C PHE A 281 10.70 -3.65 19.38
N ASN A 282 11.94 -3.15 19.33
CA ASN A 282 12.70 -2.69 20.49
C ASN A 282 12.35 -1.26 20.93
N ASP A 283 11.70 -0.45 20.08
CA ASP A 283 11.17 0.87 20.45
C ASP A 283 9.78 0.76 21.12
N PRO A 284 9.66 1.07 22.43
CA PRO A 284 8.39 0.96 23.14
C PRO A 284 7.27 1.84 22.55
N ALA A 285 7.62 3.02 22.03
CA ALA A 285 6.62 3.95 21.49
C ALA A 285 6.02 3.41 20.18
N THR A 286 6.87 2.91 19.29
CA THR A 286 6.44 2.26 18.04
C THR A 286 5.67 0.98 18.30
N ARG A 287 6.17 0.10 19.18
CA ARG A 287 5.46 -1.13 19.54
C ARG A 287 4.08 -0.86 20.14
N GLN A 288 3.96 0.14 21.03
CA GLN A 288 2.66 0.49 21.61
C GLN A 288 1.67 1.03 20.56
N ARG A 289 2.15 1.84 19.60
CA ARG A 289 1.32 2.35 18.50
C ARG A 289 0.84 1.22 17.60
N LEU A 290 1.72 0.30 17.23
CA LEU A 290 1.40 -0.83 16.35
C LEU A 290 0.56 -1.91 17.03
N ALA A 291 0.68 -2.08 18.35
CA ALA A 291 -0.20 -2.96 19.13
C ALA A 291 -1.68 -2.54 19.10
N ALA A 292 -2.00 -1.30 18.72
CA ALA A 292 -3.37 -0.86 18.49
C ALA A 292 -3.97 -1.41 17.17
N LYS A 293 -3.13 -1.83 16.22
CA LYS A 293 -3.56 -2.42 14.95
C LYS A 293 -3.76 -3.94 15.03
N GLY A 294 -2.97 -4.62 15.84
CA GLY A 294 -2.98 -6.08 15.95
C GLY A 294 -1.88 -6.59 16.88
N GLU A 295 -1.78 -7.92 16.99
CA GLU A 295 -0.72 -8.55 17.78
C GLU A 295 0.64 -8.34 17.09
N THR A 296 1.61 -7.79 17.82
CA THR A 296 2.94 -7.47 17.27
C THR A 296 3.89 -8.66 17.36
N ILE A 297 4.62 -8.93 16.28
CA ILE A 297 5.58 -10.01 16.16
C ILE A 297 6.91 -9.45 15.66
N LEU A 298 8.01 -9.81 16.32
CA LEU A 298 9.35 -9.62 15.77
C LEU A 298 9.56 -10.58 14.62
N VAL A 299 9.97 -10.07 13.45
CA VAL A 299 10.19 -10.87 12.25
C VAL A 299 11.57 -11.55 12.31
N GLU A 300 11.58 -12.87 12.21
CA GLU A 300 12.79 -13.69 12.09
C GLU A 300 12.68 -14.65 10.89
N THR A 301 13.79 -14.86 10.19
CA THR A 301 13.79 -15.80 9.03
C THR A 301 13.51 -17.22 9.50
N GLY A 302 12.59 -17.91 8.82
CA GLY A 302 12.16 -19.27 9.15
C GLY A 302 11.07 -19.35 10.23
N GLN A 303 10.75 -18.24 10.89
CA GLN A 303 9.69 -18.18 11.89
C GLN A 303 8.33 -18.49 11.27
N ARG A 304 7.51 -19.21 12.03
CA ARG A 304 6.14 -19.57 11.69
C ARG A 304 5.19 -19.03 12.74
N PHE A 305 4.02 -18.58 12.30
CA PHE A 305 2.95 -18.17 13.19
C PHE A 305 1.60 -18.51 12.57
N ILE A 306 0.59 -18.56 13.42
CA ILE A 306 -0.77 -18.96 13.06
C ILE A 306 -1.73 -17.84 13.44
N MET A 307 -2.74 -17.63 12.60
CA MET A 307 -3.87 -16.75 12.83
C MET A 307 -5.15 -17.56 12.67
N GLU A 308 -6.11 -17.35 13.56
CA GLU A 308 -7.32 -18.15 13.59
C GLU A 308 -8.55 -17.26 13.71
N THR A 309 -9.55 -17.52 12.87
CA THR A 309 -10.90 -16.98 12.97
C THR A 309 -11.85 -18.08 13.46
N ALA A 310 -13.15 -17.85 13.28
CA ALA A 310 -14.19 -18.85 13.51
C ALA A 310 -14.03 -20.12 12.65
N THR A 311 -13.79 -19.98 11.33
CA THR A 311 -13.79 -21.10 10.38
C THR A 311 -12.51 -21.22 9.55
N LEU A 312 -11.60 -20.25 9.61
CA LEU A 312 -10.34 -20.28 8.87
C LEU A 312 -9.14 -20.28 9.82
N GLN A 313 -8.09 -20.99 9.41
CA GLN A 313 -6.78 -20.92 10.04
C GLN A 313 -5.75 -20.55 8.96
N LEU A 314 -5.05 -19.45 9.16
CA LEU A 314 -3.93 -19.03 8.33
C LEU A 314 -2.62 -19.40 9.03
N GLN A 315 -1.77 -20.14 8.33
CA GLN A 315 -0.41 -20.46 8.73
C GLN A 315 0.54 -19.67 7.83
N ALA A 316 1.38 -18.84 8.43
CA ALA A 316 2.37 -18.05 7.71
C ALA A 316 3.79 -18.46 8.11
N ARG A 317 4.69 -18.46 7.12
CA ARG A 317 6.12 -18.68 7.30
C ARG A 317 6.89 -17.53 6.68
N ILE A 318 7.81 -16.94 7.44
CA ILE A 318 8.78 -15.98 6.92
C ILE A 318 9.86 -16.78 6.18
N VAL A 319 9.85 -16.71 4.86
CA VAL A 319 10.75 -17.50 4.00
C VAL A 319 12.11 -16.86 3.90
N ASP A 320 12.12 -15.54 3.70
CA ASP A 320 13.32 -14.74 3.50
C ASP A 320 13.07 -13.32 4.02
N MET A 321 14.11 -12.73 4.61
CA MET A 321 14.08 -11.37 5.11
C MET A 321 15.46 -10.73 4.94
N VAL A 322 15.47 -9.52 4.40
CA VAL A 322 16.68 -8.71 4.25
C VAL A 322 16.37 -7.31 4.74
N TYR A 323 17.16 -6.81 5.69
CA TYR A 323 17.14 -5.40 6.07
C TYR A 323 17.91 -4.55 5.05
N ALA A 324 17.41 -3.35 4.79
CA ALA A 324 18.12 -2.37 3.98
C ALA A 324 19.36 -1.86 4.73
N ARG A 325 20.38 -1.45 3.95
CA ARG A 325 21.64 -0.90 4.47
C ARG A 325 21.79 0.52 3.95
N ASP A 326 21.31 1.48 4.73
CA ASP A 326 21.42 2.90 4.42
C ASP A 326 21.82 3.71 5.67
N ALA A 327 21.60 5.02 5.67
CA ALA A 327 21.94 5.90 6.79
C ALA A 327 20.98 5.83 8.01
N LEU A 328 19.91 5.03 7.94
CA LEU A 328 19.01 4.82 9.08
C LEU A 328 19.61 3.85 10.12
N PRO A 329 19.04 3.76 11.33
CA PRO A 329 19.48 2.79 12.32
C PRO A 329 19.52 1.36 11.77
N GLU A 330 20.42 0.54 12.28
CA GLU A 330 20.52 -0.86 11.86
C GLU A 330 19.21 -1.62 12.12
N ASN A 331 18.91 -2.57 11.24
CA ASN A 331 17.72 -3.41 11.30
C ASN A 331 16.41 -2.60 11.45
N SER A 332 16.37 -1.40 10.85
CA SER A 332 15.25 -0.46 10.98
C SER A 332 14.13 -0.68 9.97
N HIS A 333 14.43 -1.13 8.77
CA HIS A 333 13.43 -1.29 7.72
C HIS A 333 13.85 -2.37 6.73
N PHE A 334 12.84 -2.99 6.11
CA PHE A 334 13.04 -4.11 5.22
C PHE A 334 13.46 -3.63 3.83
N SER A 335 14.47 -4.29 3.26
CA SER A 335 14.73 -4.27 1.82
C SER A 335 13.87 -5.30 1.10
N ARG A 336 13.66 -6.47 1.74
CA ARG A 336 12.83 -7.56 1.24
C ARG A 336 12.24 -8.35 2.39
N LEU A 337 10.96 -8.71 2.29
CA LEU A 337 10.32 -9.65 3.19
C LEU A 337 9.40 -10.59 2.39
N THR A 338 9.68 -11.89 2.42
CA THR A 338 8.90 -12.90 1.72
C THR A 338 8.13 -13.77 2.71
N LEU A 339 6.83 -13.87 2.48
CA LEU A 339 5.93 -14.73 3.25
C LEU A 339 5.36 -15.83 2.36
N GLU A 340 5.34 -17.04 2.92
CA GLU A 340 4.54 -18.15 2.43
C GLU A 340 3.33 -18.29 3.35
N ILE A 341 2.14 -18.29 2.77
CA ILE A 341 0.86 -18.28 3.46
C ILE A 341 0.08 -19.52 3.03
N SER A 342 -0.42 -20.27 3.98
CA SER A 342 -1.33 -21.41 3.76
C SER A 342 -2.59 -21.19 4.57
N VAL A 343 -3.76 -21.30 3.94
CA VAL A 343 -5.04 -21.18 4.62
C VAL A 343 -5.72 -22.53 4.64
N LEU A 344 -6.17 -22.95 5.81
CA LEU A 344 -6.88 -24.20 6.06
C LEU A 344 -8.26 -23.92 6.63
N ASN A 345 -9.15 -24.90 6.48
CA ASN A 345 -10.41 -24.90 7.20
C ASN A 345 -10.14 -25.23 8.68
N LYS A 346 -10.73 -24.45 9.58
CA LYS A 346 -10.66 -24.69 11.02
C LYS A 346 -11.87 -25.53 11.42
N MET A 347 -11.63 -26.79 11.78
CA MET A 347 -12.67 -27.73 12.23
C MET A 347 -13.22 -27.40 13.62
#